data_AF-A0A9Q0FP61-F1
#
_entry.id   AF-A0A9Q0FP61-F1
#
_cell.length_a   1.000
_cell.length_b   1.000
_cell.length_c   1.000
_cell.angle_alpha   90.00
_cell.angle_beta   90.00
_cell.angle_gamma   90.00
#
_symmetry.space_group_name_H-M   'P 1'
#
loop_
_entity.id
_entity.type
_entity.pdbx_description
1 polymer ?
#
loop_
_entity_poly.entity_id
_entity_poly.type
_entity_poly.pdbx_seq_one_letter_code
_entity_poly.pdbx_strand_id
1 'polypeptide(L)'
;RSIGPANAVEIVGVEPKVVPFEFLALEACLESACRCLESETKTLEEEAYPALDELTSKISTLNLERARQIKSRLVAISGRVQKVRDELEHLLDDDNDMAEMYLTEKLAVRLADQTSFKRDAGELEKDESSDSDNDSKSDDKSETFVSFKPNVEELEMLLEAYFVQIGGILQKLSDVGEYVDDTEEFINITLDDKQNQLLQMGVMLSTANMILNAGIVVVSLFGMNIRGISLFRDASGATRVQFWETVAGTVSGCVALYIIAIGWGRKRGLIAL
;
A
#
# COMPACT_ATOMS: atom_id res chain seq x y z
N ARG A 1 -8.52 -28.18 75.69
CA ARG A 1 -7.68 -27.89 74.51
C ARG A 1 -8.50 -27.00 73.61
N SER A 2 -8.13 -25.72 73.55
CA SER A 2 -8.81 -24.64 72.84
C SER A 2 -8.87 -24.90 71.34
N ILE A 3 -10.04 -24.72 70.73
CA ILE A 3 -10.18 -24.51 69.28
C ILE A 3 -11.09 -23.28 69.16
N GLY A 4 -10.47 -22.14 68.88
CA GLY A 4 -11.16 -20.86 68.68
C GLY A 4 -11.94 -20.82 67.36
N PRO A 5 -12.84 -19.84 67.19
CA PRO A 5 -13.62 -19.70 65.96
C PRO A 5 -12.70 -19.31 64.79
N ALA A 6 -12.95 -19.94 63.64
CA ALA A 6 -12.30 -19.63 62.38
C ALA A 6 -12.51 -18.15 62.03
N ASN A 7 -11.41 -17.43 61.86
CA ASN A 7 -11.40 -16.07 61.33
C ASN A 7 -12.07 -16.06 59.96
N ALA A 8 -13.16 -15.29 59.85
CA ALA A 8 -13.68 -14.84 58.57
C ALA A 8 -12.59 -14.03 57.88
N VAL A 9 -12.12 -14.52 56.73
CA VAL A 9 -11.35 -13.72 55.79
C VAL A 9 -12.35 -12.77 55.15
N GLU A 10 -12.35 -11.52 55.58
CA GLU A 10 -12.94 -10.42 54.79
C GLU A 10 -12.21 -10.39 53.45
N ILE A 11 -12.87 -10.93 52.42
CA ILE A 11 -12.53 -10.62 51.04
C ILE A 11 -13.00 -9.18 50.87
N VAL A 12 -12.06 -8.24 51.02
CA VAL A 12 -12.26 -6.85 50.61
C VAL A 12 -12.63 -6.91 49.13
N GLY A 13 -13.92 -6.75 48.86
CA GLY A 13 -14.43 -6.62 47.52
C GLY A 13 -13.76 -5.41 46.90
N VAL A 14 -12.90 -5.66 45.92
CA VAL A 14 -12.60 -4.65 44.91
C VAL A 14 -13.93 -4.41 44.22
N GLU A 15 -14.67 -3.39 44.64
CA GLU A 15 -15.81 -2.92 43.87
C GLU A 15 -15.30 -2.71 42.44
N PRO A 16 -15.96 -3.27 41.40
CA PRO A 16 -15.57 -3.00 40.04
C PRO A 16 -15.71 -1.50 39.85
N LYS A 17 -14.57 -0.80 39.75
CA LYS A 17 -14.53 0.61 39.38
C LYS A 17 -15.33 0.72 38.09
N VAL A 18 -16.51 1.33 38.17
CA VAL A 18 -17.38 1.48 37.02
C VAL A 18 -16.68 2.49 36.12
N VAL A 19 -16.17 2.01 34.99
CA VAL A 19 -15.57 2.89 33.98
C VAL A 19 -16.59 3.96 33.58
N PRO A 20 -16.18 5.24 33.49
CA PRO A 20 -17.05 6.30 33.01
C PRO A 20 -17.67 5.95 31.65
N PHE A 21 -18.91 6.41 31.41
CA PHE A 21 -19.65 6.03 30.20
C PHE A 21 -18.93 6.48 28.92
N GLU A 22 -18.19 7.59 28.98
CA GLU A 22 -17.39 8.14 27.90
C GLU A 22 -16.27 7.19 27.45
N PHE A 23 -15.59 6.52 28.39
CA PHE A 23 -14.50 5.60 28.08
C PHE A 23 -15.05 4.28 27.55
N LEU A 24 -16.18 3.82 28.08
CA LEU A 24 -16.86 2.63 27.54
C LEU A 24 -17.34 2.87 26.10
N ALA A 25 -17.88 4.06 25.81
CA ALA A 25 -18.30 4.41 24.46
C ALA A 25 -17.11 4.54 23.49
N LEU A 26 -16.01 5.14 23.95
CA LEU A 26 -14.77 5.26 23.19
C LEU A 26 -14.15 3.90 22.89
N GLU A 27 -14.02 3.05 23.91
CA GLU A 27 -13.52 1.68 23.80
C GLU A 27 -14.34 0.87 22.79
N ALA A 28 -15.67 0.93 22.86
CA ALA A 28 -16.54 0.24 21.91
C ALA A 28 -16.35 0.75 20.46
N CYS A 29 -16.16 2.06 20.27
CA CYS A 29 -15.89 2.64 18.96
C CYS A 29 -14.52 2.21 18.41
N LEU A 30 -13.47 2.32 19.22
CA LEU A 30 -12.10 1.92 18.87
C LEU A 30 -12.01 0.43 18.61
N GLU A 31 -12.65 -0.40 19.43
CA GLU A 31 -12.71 -1.85 19.22
C GLU A 31 -13.37 -2.19 17.88
N SER A 32 -14.50 -1.54 17.56
CA SER A 32 -15.17 -1.75 16.27
C SER A 32 -14.30 -1.30 15.10
N ALA A 33 -13.61 -0.17 15.22
CA ALA A 33 -12.72 0.35 14.18
C ALA A 33 -11.52 -0.59 13.96
N CYS A 34 -10.86 -1.01 15.05
CA CYS A 34 -9.72 -1.92 15.00
C CYS A 34 -10.11 -3.28 14.42
N ARG A 35 -11.24 -3.86 14.86
CA ARG A 35 -11.75 -5.11 14.30
C ARG A 35 -12.04 -4.99 12.80
N CYS A 36 -12.62 -3.88 12.36
CA CYS A 36 -12.89 -3.63 10.95
C CYS A 36 -11.58 -3.59 10.14
N LEU A 37 -10.62 -2.77 10.56
CA LEU A 37 -9.32 -2.63 9.90
C LEU A 37 -8.53 -3.95 9.90
N GLU A 38 -8.51 -4.67 11.03
CA GLU A 38 -7.85 -5.97 11.13
C GLU A 38 -8.50 -7.01 10.20
N SER A 39 -9.83 -7.04 10.12
CA SER A 39 -10.53 -7.94 9.21
C SER A 39 -10.22 -7.64 7.74
N GLU A 40 -10.21 -6.37 7.36
CA GLU A 40 -9.86 -5.96 5.99
C GLU A 40 -8.41 -6.30 5.65
N THR A 41 -7.47 -6.03 6.56
CA THR A 41 -6.05 -6.38 6.40
C THR A 41 -5.88 -7.88 6.24
N LYS A 42 -6.55 -8.70 7.06
CA LYS A 42 -6.48 -10.15 6.96
C LYS A 42 -7.05 -10.67 5.64
N THR A 43 -8.17 -10.14 5.17
CA THR A 43 -8.73 -10.52 3.86
C THR A 43 -7.79 -10.14 2.72
N LEU A 44 -7.15 -8.97 2.81
CA LEU A 44 -6.16 -8.54 1.83
C LEU A 44 -4.96 -9.48 1.82
N GLU A 45 -4.45 -9.87 2.98
CA GLU A 45 -3.33 -10.79 3.14
C GLU A 45 -3.63 -12.16 2.50
N GLU A 46 -4.78 -12.74 2.81
CA GLU A 46 -5.24 -14.04 2.27
C GLU A 46 -5.43 -14.02 0.74
N GLU A 47 -5.78 -12.86 0.16
CA GLU A 47 -5.91 -12.67 -1.28
C GLU A 47 -4.59 -12.30 -1.97
N ALA A 48 -3.71 -11.56 -1.29
CA ALA A 48 -2.49 -10.99 -1.87
C ALA A 48 -1.46 -12.06 -2.18
N TYR A 49 -1.09 -12.88 -1.20
CA TYR A 49 -0.07 -13.93 -1.35
C TYR A 49 -0.33 -14.86 -2.55
N PRO A 50 -1.50 -15.53 -2.68
CA PRO A 50 -1.73 -16.44 -3.80
C PRO A 50 -1.79 -15.72 -5.15
N ALA A 51 -2.27 -14.47 -5.20
CA ALA A 51 -2.36 -13.72 -6.45
C ALA A 51 -0.97 -13.28 -6.96
N LEU A 52 -0.08 -12.88 -6.06
CA LEU A 52 1.29 -12.48 -6.38
C LEU A 52 2.15 -13.69 -6.74
N ASP A 53 1.97 -14.82 -6.06
CA ASP A 53 2.59 -16.10 -6.43
C ASP A 53 2.12 -16.56 -7.84
N GLU A 54 0.82 -16.45 -8.13
CA GLU A 54 0.28 -16.79 -9.46
C GLU A 54 0.88 -15.89 -10.55
N LEU A 55 1.06 -14.59 -10.26
CA LEU A 55 1.68 -13.64 -11.17
C LEU A 55 3.16 -13.94 -11.42
N THR A 56 3.89 -14.33 -10.37
CA THR A 56 5.29 -14.77 -10.44
C THR A 56 5.44 -16.03 -11.29
N SER A 57 4.47 -16.96 -11.21
CA SER A 57 4.45 -18.16 -12.05
C SER A 57 4.08 -17.86 -13.51
N LYS A 58 3.10 -16.97 -13.73
CA LYS A 58 2.58 -16.63 -15.06
C LYS A 58 2.27 -15.15 -15.17
N ILE A 59 3.17 -14.43 -15.82
CA ILE A 59 2.97 -13.04 -16.20
C ILE A 59 1.88 -12.98 -17.27
N SER A 60 0.69 -12.52 -16.88
CA SER A 60 -0.45 -12.31 -17.76
C SER A 60 -1.12 -10.99 -17.44
N THR A 61 -1.79 -10.39 -18.43
CA THR A 61 -2.50 -9.12 -18.25
C THR A 61 -3.56 -9.19 -17.15
N LEU A 62 -4.21 -10.35 -17.00
CA LEU A 62 -5.19 -10.60 -15.94
C LEU A 62 -4.54 -10.62 -14.56
N ASN A 63 -3.40 -11.31 -14.41
CA ASN A 63 -2.70 -11.40 -13.13
C ASN A 63 -2.08 -10.06 -12.72
N LEU A 64 -1.58 -9.29 -13.69
CA LEU A 64 -1.10 -7.92 -13.47
C LEU A 64 -2.23 -7.00 -13.00
N GLU A 65 -3.42 -7.09 -13.59
CA GLU A 65 -4.57 -6.31 -13.13
C GLU A 65 -5.00 -6.70 -11.72
N ARG A 66 -4.97 -8.01 -11.38
CA ARG A 66 -5.26 -8.47 -10.02
C ARG A 66 -4.23 -7.93 -9.01
N ALA A 67 -2.93 -7.99 -9.32
CA ALA A 67 -1.90 -7.42 -8.45
C ALA A 67 -2.02 -5.90 -8.31
N ARG A 68 -2.38 -5.18 -9.38
CA ARG A 68 -2.66 -3.73 -9.33
C ARG A 68 -3.85 -3.43 -8.42
N GLN A 69 -4.91 -4.24 -8.47
CA GLN A 69 -6.06 -4.10 -7.56
C GLN A 69 -5.69 -4.36 -6.11
N ILE A 70 -4.87 -5.39 -5.83
CA ILE A 70 -4.32 -5.67 -4.50
C ILE A 70 -3.50 -4.48 -3.99
N LYS A 71 -2.55 -3.97 -4.79
CA LYS A 71 -1.74 -2.79 -4.45
C LYS A 71 -2.62 -1.57 -4.16
N SER A 72 -3.64 -1.33 -4.97
CA SER A 72 -4.59 -0.23 -4.74
C SER A 72 -5.36 -0.39 -3.43
N ARG A 73 -5.82 -1.60 -3.10
CA ARG A 73 -6.51 -1.89 -1.83
C ARG A 73 -5.56 -1.73 -0.64
N LEU A 74 -4.34 -2.23 -0.77
CA LEU A 74 -3.28 -2.10 0.24
C LEU A 74 -3.03 -0.64 0.58
N VAL A 75 -2.80 0.22 -0.42
CA VAL A 75 -2.56 1.66 -0.22
C VAL A 75 -3.77 2.33 0.45
N ALA A 76 -4.99 1.96 0.05
CA ALA A 76 -6.21 2.52 0.63
C ALA A 76 -6.38 2.13 2.11
N ILE A 77 -6.15 0.86 2.46
CA ILE A 77 -6.26 0.36 3.84
C ILE A 77 -5.12 0.94 4.69
N SER A 78 -3.87 0.90 4.21
CA SER A 78 -2.72 1.49 4.89
C SER A 78 -2.92 2.97 5.20
N GLY A 79 -3.47 3.75 4.26
CA GLY A 79 -3.77 5.16 4.49
C GLY A 79 -4.87 5.38 5.53
N ARG A 80 -5.85 4.47 5.65
CA ARG A 80 -6.89 4.53 6.71
C ARG A 80 -6.32 4.17 8.08
N VAL A 81 -5.52 3.12 8.16
CA VAL A 81 -4.85 2.69 9.42
C VAL A 81 -3.89 3.77 9.90
N GLN A 82 -3.09 4.35 9.01
CA GLN A 82 -2.17 5.44 9.34
C GLN A 82 -2.93 6.65 9.90
N LYS A 83 -4.04 7.07 9.29
CA LYS A 83 -4.84 8.18 9.83
C LYS A 83 -5.37 7.93 11.24
N VAL A 84 -5.86 6.72 11.51
CA VAL A 84 -6.32 6.34 12.86
C VAL A 84 -5.17 6.36 13.85
N ARG A 85 -3.99 5.87 13.42
CA ARG A 85 -2.78 5.92 14.23
C ARG A 85 -2.36 7.36 14.54
N ASP A 86 -2.31 8.23 13.53
CA ASP A 86 -1.87 9.62 13.66
C ASP A 86 -2.80 10.41 14.61
N GLU A 87 -4.12 10.19 14.51
CA GLU A 87 -5.09 10.82 15.40
C GLU A 87 -4.94 10.33 16.86
N LEU A 88 -4.64 9.05 17.04
CA LEU A 88 -4.42 8.46 18.35
C LEU A 88 -3.08 8.90 18.96
N GLU A 89 -2.03 9.05 18.14
CA GLU A 89 -0.75 9.64 18.53
C GLU A 89 -0.94 11.09 19.00
N HIS A 90 -1.68 11.88 18.23
CA HIS A 90 -1.97 13.26 18.58
C HIS A 90 -2.72 13.37 19.92
N LEU A 91 -3.68 12.48 20.17
CA LEU A 91 -4.45 12.44 21.42
C LEU A 91 -3.60 12.00 22.63
N LEU A 92 -2.65 11.08 22.42
CA LEU A 92 -1.71 10.63 23.44
C LEU A 92 -0.64 11.68 23.77
N ASP A 93 -0.29 12.56 22.83
CA ASP A 93 0.75 13.57 23.01
C ASP A 93 0.31 14.78 23.87
N ASP A 94 -1.01 15.05 24.00
CA ASP A 94 -1.53 16.22 24.74
C ASP A 94 -2.44 15.82 25.92
N ASP A 95 -1.90 15.93 27.14
CA ASP A 95 -2.63 15.74 28.40
C ASP A 95 -3.88 16.61 28.52
N ASN A 96 -3.91 17.80 27.89
CA ASN A 96 -5.08 18.67 27.92
C ASN A 96 -6.23 18.07 27.12
N ASP A 97 -5.95 17.54 25.93
CA ASP A 97 -6.96 16.88 25.09
C ASP A 97 -7.47 15.61 25.77
N MET A 98 -6.58 14.86 26.45
CA MET A 98 -6.98 13.75 27.30
C MET A 98 -7.89 14.18 28.46
N ALA A 99 -7.55 15.28 29.14
CA ALA A 99 -8.35 15.82 30.23
C ALA A 99 -9.74 16.30 29.77
N GLU A 100 -9.85 16.82 28.55
CA GLU A 100 -11.12 17.28 28.00
C GLU A 100 -12.13 16.15 27.75
N MET A 101 -11.67 14.90 27.61
CA MET A 101 -12.51 13.72 27.44
C MET A 101 -13.20 13.25 28.74
N TYR A 102 -12.82 13.75 29.92
CA TYR A 102 -13.48 13.44 31.20
C TYR A 102 -14.81 14.20 31.34
N LEU A 103 -15.79 13.82 30.51
CA LEU A 103 -17.07 14.50 30.35
C LEU A 103 -17.96 14.37 31.59
N THR A 104 -17.97 13.21 32.25
CA THR A 104 -18.78 12.96 33.45
C THR A 104 -18.38 13.90 34.59
N GLU A 105 -17.07 14.07 34.79
CA GLU A 105 -16.52 14.93 35.84
C GLU A 105 -16.74 16.42 35.51
N LYS A 106 -16.54 16.82 34.25
CA LYS A 106 -16.82 18.19 33.77
C LYS A 106 -18.30 18.56 33.94
N LEU A 107 -19.20 17.60 33.74
CA LEU A 107 -20.64 17.78 33.97
C LEU A 107 -20.95 17.89 35.47
N ALA A 108 -20.32 17.08 36.32
CA ALA A 108 -20.48 17.16 37.78
C ALA A 108 -20.04 18.52 38.34
N VAL A 109 -18.90 19.04 37.88
CA VAL A 109 -18.40 20.38 38.27
C VAL A 109 -19.38 21.47 37.83
N ARG A 110 -19.85 21.43 36.57
CA ARG A 110 -20.84 22.41 36.06
C ARG A 110 -22.15 22.38 36.84
N LEU A 111 -22.62 21.19 37.24
CA LEU A 111 -23.82 21.07 38.06
C LEU A 111 -23.59 21.65 39.47
N ALA A 112 -22.43 21.42 40.08
CA ALA A 112 -22.09 21.97 41.39
C ALA A 112 -22.10 23.51 41.38
N ASP A 113 -21.51 24.14 40.36
CA ASP A 113 -21.52 25.60 40.19
C ASP A 113 -22.93 26.16 39.95
N GLN A 114 -23.80 25.45 39.22
CA GLN A 114 -25.19 25.90 39.07
C GLN A 114 -25.98 25.87 40.39
N THR A 115 -25.60 25.02 41.36
CA THR A 115 -26.25 24.96 42.67
C THR A 115 -25.77 26.03 43.66
N SER A 116 -24.59 26.63 43.45
CA SER A 116 -24.10 27.74 44.27
C SER A 116 -24.77 29.07 43.88
N PHE A 117 -25.02 29.33 42.59
CA PHE A 117 -25.76 30.52 42.14
C PHE A 117 -27.24 30.56 42.54
N LYS A 118 -27.85 29.41 42.85
CA LYS A 118 -29.29 29.34 43.22
C LYS A 118 -29.56 29.51 44.72
N ARG A 119 -28.52 29.54 45.56
CA ARG A 119 -28.66 29.70 47.03
C ARG A 119 -28.67 31.15 47.50
N ASP A 120 -28.36 32.13 46.65
CA ASP A 120 -28.29 33.55 47.04
C ASP A 120 -29.59 34.34 46.74
N ALA A 121 -30.64 33.68 46.24
CA ALA A 121 -31.92 34.33 45.89
C ALA A 121 -33.03 34.03 46.92
N GLY A 122 -32.69 34.01 48.21
CA GLY A 122 -33.59 33.50 49.24
C GLY A 122 -33.43 34.15 50.61
N GLU A 123 -33.32 35.47 50.72
CA GLU A 123 -33.77 36.18 51.93
C GLU A 123 -33.90 37.70 51.69
N LEU A 124 -35.02 38.25 52.21
CA LEU A 124 -35.35 39.66 52.50
C LEU A 124 -36.07 40.49 51.42
N GLU A 125 -37.39 40.61 51.63
CA GLU A 125 -38.17 41.82 51.35
C GLU A 125 -37.59 43.03 52.13
N LYS A 126 -37.31 44.15 51.45
CA LYS A 126 -37.96 45.46 51.66
C LYS A 126 -37.19 46.65 51.09
N ASP A 127 -38.02 47.54 50.54
CA ASP A 127 -37.96 49.00 50.52
C ASP A 127 -36.99 49.74 49.59
N GLU A 128 -37.59 50.75 48.97
CA GLU A 128 -37.03 51.66 47.98
C GLU A 128 -36.05 52.69 48.56
N SER A 129 -35.27 53.23 47.61
CA SER A 129 -34.76 54.60 47.48
C SER A 129 -33.25 54.84 47.65
N SER A 130 -32.82 55.79 46.81
CA SER A 130 -31.61 56.62 46.81
C SER A 130 -30.44 56.24 45.89
N ASP A 131 -30.25 57.16 44.94
CA ASP A 131 -29.05 57.46 44.15
C ASP A 131 -27.74 57.31 44.94
N SER A 132 -26.72 56.75 44.28
CA SER A 132 -25.40 57.39 44.22
C SER A 132 -24.50 56.70 43.19
N ASP A 133 -23.88 57.53 42.36
CA ASP A 133 -22.85 57.21 41.38
C ASP A 133 -21.72 56.34 41.94
N ASN A 134 -21.27 55.33 41.18
CA ASN A 134 -19.85 54.98 41.20
C ASN A 134 -19.38 54.23 39.95
N ASP A 135 -18.10 54.48 39.66
CA ASP A 135 -17.37 54.29 38.41
C ASP A 135 -17.46 52.94 37.70
N SER A 136 -17.49 53.05 36.36
CA SER A 136 -17.09 52.00 35.42
C SER A 136 -15.65 51.57 35.68
N LYS A 137 -15.49 50.39 36.27
CA LYS A 137 -14.35 49.50 36.02
C LYS A 137 -14.90 48.14 35.57
N SER A 138 -14.85 47.92 34.27
CA SER A 138 -14.95 46.60 33.65
C SER A 138 -13.70 45.82 34.03
N ASP A 139 -13.73 45.21 35.23
CA ASP A 139 -12.83 44.13 35.57
C ASP A 139 -13.30 42.91 34.76
N ASP A 140 -12.55 42.60 33.70
CA ASP A 140 -12.56 41.30 33.04
C ASP A 140 -12.26 40.25 34.11
N LYS A 141 -13.33 39.72 34.72
CA LYS A 141 -13.28 38.47 35.47
C LYS A 141 -13.04 37.36 34.46
N SER A 142 -11.76 37.20 34.09
CA SER A 142 -11.22 35.93 33.69
C SER A 142 -11.62 34.93 34.78
N GLU A 143 -12.68 34.19 34.50
CA GLU A 143 -13.09 33.06 35.31
C GLU A 143 -11.85 32.19 35.44
N THR A 144 -11.26 32.21 36.64
CA THR A 144 -10.25 31.24 37.04
C THR A 144 -11.01 29.93 37.18
N PHE A 145 -11.30 29.31 36.03
CA PHE A 145 -11.74 27.93 35.94
C PHE A 145 -10.62 27.16 36.63
N VAL A 146 -10.92 26.60 37.80
CA VAL A 146 -10.02 25.71 38.51
C VAL A 146 -9.56 24.69 37.48
N SER A 147 -8.28 24.72 37.11
CA SER A 147 -7.65 23.73 36.24
C SER A 147 -7.68 22.41 37.00
N PHE A 148 -8.84 21.76 36.94
CA PHE A 148 -9.04 20.42 37.41
C PHE A 148 -8.34 19.54 36.37
N LYS A 149 -7.15 19.03 36.71
CA LYS A 149 -6.48 18.01 35.92
C LYS A 149 -7.02 16.66 36.38
N PRO A 150 -7.98 16.05 35.66
CA PRO A 150 -8.38 14.67 35.94
C PRO A 150 -7.14 13.77 35.82
N ASN A 151 -7.13 12.66 36.56
CA ASN A 151 -6.07 11.69 36.42
C ASN A 151 -6.26 10.95 35.08
N VAL A 152 -5.52 11.37 34.05
CA VAL A 152 -5.59 10.86 32.67
C VAL A 152 -5.02 9.45 32.50
N GLU A 153 -4.36 8.90 33.51
CA GLU A 153 -3.65 7.61 33.45
C GLU A 153 -4.54 6.42 33.05
N GLU A 154 -5.82 6.43 33.45
CA GLU A 154 -6.77 5.36 33.07
C GLU A 154 -7.09 5.39 31.57
N LEU A 155 -7.22 6.59 31.00
CA LEU A 155 -7.49 6.80 29.59
C LEU A 155 -6.24 6.59 28.74
N GLU A 156 -5.09 7.06 29.22
CA GLU A 156 -3.78 6.85 28.59
C GLU A 156 -3.51 5.35 28.39
N MET A 157 -3.66 4.52 29.44
CA MET A 157 -3.48 3.07 29.32
C MET A 157 -4.42 2.42 28.28
N LEU A 158 -5.66 2.91 28.16
CA LEU A 158 -6.61 2.42 27.15
C LEU A 158 -6.15 2.81 25.74
N LEU A 159 -5.82 4.08 25.52
CA LEU A 159 -5.37 4.58 24.22
C LEU A 159 -4.04 3.96 23.79
N GLU A 160 -3.09 3.77 24.70
CA GLU A 160 -1.82 3.08 24.45
C GLU A 160 -2.04 1.64 23.95
N ALA A 161 -2.97 0.91 24.57
CA ALA A 161 -3.27 -0.46 24.14
C ALA A 161 -3.78 -0.50 22.69
N TYR A 162 -4.67 0.43 22.31
CA TYR A 162 -5.15 0.56 20.94
C TYR A 162 -4.07 1.09 19.99
N PHE A 163 -3.18 1.96 20.44
CA PHE A 163 -2.07 2.49 19.65
C PHE A 163 -1.11 1.37 19.25
N VAL A 164 -0.75 0.51 20.20
CA VAL A 164 0.04 -0.71 19.96
C VAL A 164 -0.71 -1.65 19.00
N GLN A 165 -2.02 -1.83 19.17
CA GLN A 165 -2.82 -2.69 18.29
C GLN A 165 -2.85 -2.19 16.83
N ILE A 166 -3.13 -0.90 16.63
CA ILE A 166 -3.13 -0.26 15.30
C ILE A 166 -1.73 -0.30 14.69
N GLY A 167 -0.68 -0.07 15.47
CA GLY A 167 0.70 -0.25 15.03
C GLY A 167 0.99 -1.67 14.55
N GLY A 168 0.46 -2.69 15.25
CA GLY A 168 0.53 -4.08 14.83
C GLY A 168 -0.19 -4.35 13.50
N ILE A 169 -1.36 -3.74 13.26
CA ILE A 169 -2.06 -3.83 11.96
C ILE A 169 -1.24 -3.16 10.85
N LEU A 170 -0.62 -2.01 11.15
CA LEU A 170 0.21 -1.28 10.20
C LEU A 170 1.46 -2.07 9.80
N GLN A 171 2.09 -2.75 10.75
CA GLN A 171 3.21 -3.64 10.47
C GLN A 171 2.81 -4.76 9.52
N LYS A 172 1.68 -5.44 9.76
CA LYS A 172 1.18 -6.48 8.83
C LYS A 172 0.96 -5.93 7.41
N LEU A 173 0.40 -4.72 7.28
CA LEU A 173 0.23 -4.07 5.98
C LEU A 173 1.57 -3.71 5.33
N SER A 174 2.55 -3.28 6.13
CA SER A 174 3.91 -3.04 5.66
C SER A 174 4.54 -4.31 5.10
N ASP A 175 4.39 -5.44 5.80
CA ASP A 175 4.93 -6.73 5.37
C ASP A 175 4.30 -7.19 4.04
N VAL A 176 2.98 -7.04 3.88
CA VAL A 176 2.29 -7.31 2.60
C VAL A 176 2.75 -6.34 1.50
N GLY A 177 2.99 -5.07 1.86
CA GLY A 177 3.49 -4.07 0.93
C GLY A 177 4.88 -4.35 0.41
N GLU A 178 5.81 -4.73 1.29
CA GLU A 178 7.15 -5.15 0.91
C GLU A 178 7.08 -6.33 -0.07
N TYR A 179 6.25 -7.33 0.21
CA TYR A 179 6.07 -8.48 -0.69
C TYR A 179 5.45 -8.11 -2.05
N VAL A 180 4.52 -7.14 -2.09
CA VAL A 180 3.97 -6.60 -3.35
C VAL A 180 5.05 -5.87 -4.15
N ASP A 181 5.86 -5.05 -3.49
CA ASP A 181 6.91 -4.26 -4.14
C ASP A 181 8.06 -5.17 -4.64
N ASP A 182 8.45 -6.18 -3.87
CA ASP A 182 9.38 -7.24 -4.29
C ASP A 182 8.88 -7.98 -5.54
N THR A 183 7.58 -8.30 -5.56
CA THR A 183 6.94 -8.95 -6.71
C THR A 183 6.94 -8.03 -7.92
N GLU A 184 6.68 -6.72 -7.75
CA GLU A 184 6.74 -5.72 -8.82
C GLU A 184 8.15 -5.61 -9.41
N GLU A 185 9.19 -5.59 -8.58
CA GLU A 185 10.57 -5.59 -9.04
C GLU A 185 10.91 -6.87 -9.82
N PHE A 186 10.53 -8.04 -9.30
CA PHE A 186 10.72 -9.33 -9.98
C PHE A 186 10.05 -9.35 -11.37
N ILE A 187 8.82 -8.85 -11.46
CA ILE A 187 8.08 -8.77 -12.72
C ILE A 187 8.77 -7.81 -13.68
N ASN A 188 9.20 -6.64 -13.22
CA ASN A 188 9.89 -5.66 -14.06
C ASN A 188 11.16 -6.27 -14.66
N ILE A 189 11.98 -6.94 -13.85
CA ILE A 189 13.18 -7.65 -14.32
C ILE A 189 12.82 -8.73 -15.35
N THR A 190 11.77 -9.51 -15.08
CA THR A 190 11.35 -10.59 -15.99
C THR A 190 10.78 -10.05 -17.31
N LEU A 191 10.03 -8.93 -17.26
CA LEU A 191 9.47 -8.28 -18.43
C LEU A 191 10.59 -7.71 -19.30
N ASP A 192 11.59 -7.10 -18.69
CA ASP A 192 12.76 -6.57 -19.38
C ASP A 192 13.56 -7.68 -20.09
N ASP A 193 13.74 -8.84 -19.45
CA ASP A 193 14.32 -10.03 -20.11
C ASP A 193 13.52 -10.45 -21.35
N LYS A 194 12.18 -10.48 -21.25
CA LYS A 194 11.30 -10.82 -22.39
C LYS A 194 11.36 -9.78 -23.49
N GLN A 195 11.39 -8.49 -23.16
CA GLN A 195 11.57 -7.43 -24.15
C GLN A 195 12.92 -7.54 -24.84
N ASN A 196 13.98 -7.83 -24.08
CA ASN A 196 15.32 -8.04 -24.62
C ASN A 196 15.36 -9.24 -25.58
N GLN A 197 14.70 -10.35 -25.24
CA GLN A 197 14.53 -11.51 -26.13
C GLN A 197 13.75 -11.14 -27.41
N LEU A 198 12.69 -10.34 -27.32
CA LEU A 198 11.93 -9.88 -28.49
C LEU A 198 12.77 -8.98 -29.40
N LEU A 199 13.54 -8.06 -28.82
CA LEU A 199 14.47 -7.21 -29.58
C LEU A 199 15.53 -8.05 -30.30
N GLN A 200 16.11 -9.04 -29.61
CA GLN A 200 17.09 -9.95 -30.18
C GLN A 200 16.50 -10.77 -31.34
N MET A 201 15.30 -11.32 -31.17
CA MET A 201 14.59 -12.02 -32.26
C MET A 201 14.31 -11.08 -33.44
N GLY A 202 13.92 -9.83 -33.18
CA GLY A 202 13.72 -8.81 -34.20
C GLY A 202 14.99 -8.51 -35.00
N VAL A 203 16.13 -8.36 -34.33
CA VAL A 203 17.44 -8.15 -34.98
C VAL A 203 17.85 -9.36 -35.82
N MET A 204 17.63 -10.58 -35.30
CA MET A 204 17.91 -11.82 -36.02
C MET A 204 17.06 -11.94 -37.30
N LEU A 205 15.77 -11.59 -37.22
CA LEU A 205 14.85 -11.59 -38.36
C LEU A 205 15.18 -10.50 -39.39
N SER A 206 15.52 -9.29 -38.92
CA SER A 206 15.95 -8.19 -39.80
C SER A 206 17.23 -8.55 -40.58
N THR A 207 18.19 -9.19 -39.90
CA THR A 207 19.43 -9.69 -40.54
C THR A 207 19.13 -10.77 -41.57
N ALA A 208 18.21 -11.71 -41.26
CA ALA A 208 17.75 -12.72 -42.22
C ALA A 208 17.11 -12.07 -43.45
N ASN A 209 16.23 -11.08 -43.26
CA ASN A 209 15.60 -10.34 -44.35
C ASN A 209 16.63 -9.58 -45.21
N MET A 210 17.65 -8.97 -44.61
CA MET A 210 18.71 -8.30 -45.35
C MET A 210 19.44 -9.27 -46.30
N ILE A 211 19.76 -10.46 -45.81
CA ILE A 211 20.45 -11.49 -46.61
C ILE A 211 19.53 -12.07 -47.68
N LEU A 212 18.25 -12.31 -47.36
CA LEU A 212 17.25 -12.73 -48.35
C LEU A 212 17.11 -11.68 -49.47
N ASN A 213 17.05 -10.40 -49.13
CA ASN A 213 16.99 -9.32 -50.12
C ASN A 213 18.24 -9.28 -51.01
N ALA A 214 19.43 -9.50 -50.44
CA ALA A 214 20.65 -9.63 -51.24
C ALA A 214 20.59 -10.83 -52.21
N GLY A 215 20.07 -11.98 -51.75
CA GLY A 215 19.81 -13.14 -52.61
C GLY A 215 18.79 -12.88 -53.71
N ILE A 216 17.70 -12.18 -53.40
CA ILE A 216 16.68 -11.75 -54.38
C ILE A 216 17.29 -10.89 -55.46
N VAL A 217 18.20 -9.96 -55.12
CA VAL A 217 18.90 -9.14 -56.13
C VAL A 217 19.70 -10.03 -57.09
N VAL A 218 20.42 -11.03 -56.58
CA VAL A 218 21.19 -11.96 -57.43
C VAL A 218 20.27 -12.76 -58.34
N VAL A 219 19.20 -13.34 -57.79
CA VAL A 219 18.18 -14.07 -58.57
C VAL A 219 17.53 -13.16 -59.62
N SER A 220 17.26 -11.90 -59.27
CA SER A 220 16.66 -10.92 -60.18
C SER A 220 17.59 -10.57 -61.34
N LEU A 221 18.90 -10.38 -61.09
CA LEU A 221 19.89 -10.15 -62.15
C LEU A 221 19.93 -11.31 -63.16
N PHE A 222 19.89 -12.55 -62.69
CA PHE A 222 19.87 -13.73 -63.56
C PHE A 222 18.50 -14.00 -64.20
N GLY A 223 17.41 -13.54 -63.59
CA GLY A 223 16.04 -13.64 -64.11
C GLY A 223 15.67 -12.59 -65.16
N MET A 224 16.49 -11.56 -65.36
CA MET A 224 16.27 -10.57 -66.42
C MET A 224 16.44 -11.22 -67.80
N ASN A 225 15.47 -10.97 -68.71
CA ASN A 225 15.41 -11.51 -70.07
C ASN A 225 16.49 -10.91 -70.99
N ILE A 226 17.77 -11.15 -70.70
CA ILE A 226 18.89 -10.64 -71.48
C ILE A 226 19.33 -11.74 -72.46
N ARG A 227 18.96 -11.57 -73.73
CA ARG A 227 19.22 -12.50 -74.87
C ARG A 227 20.70 -12.71 -75.24
N GLY A 228 21.65 -12.30 -74.39
CA GLY A 228 23.08 -12.22 -74.69
C GLY A 228 24.00 -13.15 -73.89
N ILE A 229 23.52 -13.82 -72.83
CA ILE A 229 24.38 -14.68 -72.00
C ILE A 229 24.51 -16.06 -72.67
N SER A 230 25.69 -16.31 -73.24
CA SER A 230 26.10 -17.57 -73.89
C SER A 230 26.11 -18.78 -72.94
N LEU A 231 25.84 -18.58 -71.64
CA LEU A 231 25.81 -19.62 -70.61
C LEU A 231 24.57 -20.54 -70.73
N PHE A 232 23.44 -20.06 -71.25
CA PHE A 232 22.20 -20.87 -71.38
C PHE A 232 21.85 -21.30 -72.81
N ARG A 233 22.72 -21.04 -73.80
CA ARG A 233 22.42 -21.27 -75.23
C ARG A 233 22.98 -22.58 -75.79
N ASP A 234 23.69 -23.37 -74.99
CA ASP A 234 24.13 -24.69 -75.45
C ASP A 234 22.98 -25.70 -75.34
N ALA A 235 22.65 -26.36 -76.45
CA ALA A 235 21.52 -27.29 -76.60
C ALA A 235 21.86 -28.72 -76.17
N SER A 236 22.90 -28.88 -75.36
CA SER A 236 23.26 -30.12 -74.68
C SER A 236 22.59 -30.12 -73.29
N GLY A 237 22.36 -31.28 -72.66
CA GLY A 237 21.73 -31.38 -71.33
C GLY A 237 22.44 -30.60 -70.19
N ALA A 238 23.55 -29.92 -70.49
CA ALA A 238 24.33 -29.03 -69.62
C ALA A 238 23.54 -27.80 -69.11
N THR A 239 22.56 -27.28 -69.87
CA THR A 239 21.75 -26.11 -69.46
C THR A 239 20.97 -26.39 -68.17
N ARG A 240 20.47 -27.62 -68.02
CA ARG A 240 19.75 -28.05 -66.82
C ARG A 240 20.68 -28.09 -65.61
N VAL A 241 21.92 -28.55 -65.80
CA VAL A 241 22.91 -28.67 -64.72
C VAL A 241 23.36 -27.30 -64.21
N GLN A 242 23.66 -26.35 -65.10
CA GLN A 242 24.12 -24.99 -64.73
C GLN A 242 23.05 -24.15 -64.04
N PHE A 243 21.77 -24.34 -64.39
CA PHE A 243 20.66 -23.74 -63.65
C PHE A 243 20.61 -24.24 -62.20
N TRP A 244 20.65 -25.56 -61.99
CA TRP A 244 20.63 -26.12 -60.64
C TRP A 244 21.88 -25.75 -59.84
N GLU A 245 23.05 -25.62 -60.49
CA GLU A 245 24.29 -25.17 -59.87
C GLU A 245 24.21 -23.71 -59.37
N THR A 246 23.66 -22.80 -60.17
CA THR A 246 23.48 -21.39 -59.77
C THR A 246 22.42 -21.21 -58.68
N VAL A 247 21.32 -21.97 -58.74
CA VAL A 247 20.31 -22.01 -57.67
C VAL A 247 20.91 -22.56 -56.37
N ALA A 248 21.63 -23.68 -56.44
CA ALA A 248 22.28 -24.26 -55.28
C ALA A 248 23.35 -23.32 -54.68
N GLY A 249 24.14 -22.67 -55.53
CA GLY A 249 25.18 -21.72 -55.09
C GLY A 249 24.62 -20.47 -54.42
N THR A 250 23.55 -19.89 -54.97
CA THR A 250 22.90 -18.71 -54.37
C THR A 250 22.23 -19.02 -53.04
N VAL A 251 21.52 -20.15 -52.94
CA VAL A 251 20.92 -20.62 -51.69
C VAL A 251 22.00 -20.94 -50.65
N SER A 252 23.03 -21.70 -51.04
CA SER A 252 24.17 -22.03 -50.16
C SER A 252 24.89 -20.77 -49.68
N GLY A 253 25.09 -19.78 -50.56
CA GLY A 253 25.71 -18.50 -50.22
C GLY A 253 24.89 -17.71 -49.19
N CYS A 254 23.56 -17.64 -49.36
CA CYS A 254 22.68 -16.98 -48.40
C CYS A 254 22.73 -17.65 -47.02
N VAL A 255 22.69 -18.99 -46.97
CA VAL A 255 22.80 -19.74 -45.71
C VAL A 255 24.15 -19.52 -45.03
N ALA A 256 25.25 -19.58 -45.79
CA ALA A 256 26.59 -19.34 -45.26
C ALA A 256 26.75 -17.92 -44.70
N LEU A 257 26.27 -16.90 -45.41
CA LEU A 257 26.29 -15.51 -44.95
C LEU A 257 25.48 -15.32 -43.67
N TYR A 258 24.34 -16.00 -43.54
CA TYR A 258 23.52 -15.94 -42.33
C TYR A 258 24.22 -16.54 -41.11
N ILE A 259 24.86 -17.70 -41.27
CA ILE A 259 25.64 -18.34 -40.21
C ILE A 259 26.83 -17.46 -39.80
N ILE A 260 27.53 -16.85 -40.76
CA ILE A 260 28.63 -15.92 -40.49
C ILE A 260 28.12 -14.69 -39.72
N ALA A 261 26.98 -14.11 -40.13
CA ALA A 261 26.39 -12.95 -39.48
C ALA A 261 25.99 -13.25 -38.02
N ILE A 262 25.36 -14.40 -37.76
CA ILE A 262 25.02 -14.84 -36.39
C ILE A 262 26.29 -15.09 -35.57
N GLY A 263 27.27 -15.79 -36.14
CA GLY A 263 28.53 -16.09 -35.45
C GLY A 263 29.29 -14.82 -35.06
N TRP A 264 29.27 -13.81 -35.93
CA TRP A 264 29.85 -12.49 -35.64
C TRP A 264 29.08 -11.74 -34.56
N GLY A 265 27.73 -11.79 -34.60
CA GLY A 265 26.87 -11.21 -33.57
C GLY A 265 27.07 -11.83 -32.18
N ARG A 266 27.25 -13.15 -32.11
CA ARG A 266 27.59 -13.87 -30.86
C ARG A 266 28.95 -13.44 -30.31
N LYS A 267 29.98 -13.37 -31.16
CA LYS A 267 31.35 -13.02 -30.73
C LYS A 267 31.45 -11.60 -30.16
N ARG A 268 30.57 -10.70 -30.60
CA ARG A 268 30.49 -9.32 -30.09
C ARG A 268 29.60 -9.14 -28.86
N GLY A 269 28.98 -10.21 -28.36
CA GLY A 269 28.09 -10.15 -27.20
C GLY A 269 26.76 -9.44 -27.44
N LEU A 270 26.41 -9.14 -28.69
CA LEU A 270 25.14 -8.48 -29.05
C LEU A 270 23.93 -9.43 -28.94
N ILE A 271 24.19 -10.74 -28.92
CA ILE A 271 23.21 -11.82 -28.95
C ILE A 271 23.55 -12.70 -27.75
N ALA A 272 23.02 -12.36 -26.59
CA ALA A 272 23.04 -13.24 -25.43
C ALA A 272 21.93 -14.28 -25.67
N LEU A 273 22.32 -15.45 -26.16
CA LEU A 273 21.44 -16.62 -26.15
C LEU A 273 21.83 -17.49 -24.95
#